data_AF-K4A950-F1
#
_entry.id   AF-K4A950-F1
#
_cell.length_a   1.000
_cell.length_b   1.000
_cell.length_c   1.000
_cell.angle_alpha   90.00
_cell.angle_beta   90.00
_cell.angle_gamma   90.00
#
_symmetry.space_group_name_H-M   'P 1'
#
loop_
_entity.id
_entity.type
_entity.pdbx_description
1 polymer ?
#
loop_
_entity_poly.entity_id
_entity_poly.type
_entity_poly.pdbx_seq_one_letter_code
_entity_poly.pdbx_strand_id
1 'polypeptide(L)'
;MEMVVSAVAGDLINRLMSFLISKYKSEEQLEEKMKRLQDLLIRAHMIVEEAEVRYITNSKMLLQLKKLVEVMYQGYHVLDTIKYRTLCSSSADESEVSSSNINELSFTTCIEHLCTKNCTPNIHGLQITLDNLESTISNMKEFVLLLGGCERMFRRPYDSYVYIDNFMFGRHVEKQLVINILQQENIPPFAPAVLPIIGGSRVGKKTLVAHVCNNEKVRSKFSSILHVRGENIWRIAREVGPVRSLVMVEFTTDVDEEDWLKFYSSVKQMGRGSKIIIISKIAKLSRFGTVKPVRLDALSHEEYSYLFKVLAFGGTNPEEHPQLAVIAEDLAVALGGSLITANVCADMMRKNQNVHFWISIFKNYRNVVRKSFSVFREHPKNLMDQDHPIDITRLASSSWALPSSATFRLMPPHTEVDDSKTELPKVMVGDLIAGSAILPREEFELVSWESRIPPYKRFVNFATCCDEEPISQHHTASAGKKRKRLDK
;
A
#
# COMPACT_ATOMS: atom_id res chain seq x y z
N MET A 1 -33.29 -8.54 61.71
CA MET A 1 -32.23 -7.93 60.87
C MET A 1 -31.57 -8.96 59.94
N GLU A 2 -31.44 -10.22 60.36
CA GLU A 2 -30.82 -11.30 59.55
C GLU A 2 -31.57 -11.68 58.26
N MET A 3 -32.90 -11.68 58.24
CA MET A 3 -33.68 -11.99 57.03
C MET A 3 -33.49 -11.00 55.87
N VAL A 4 -33.28 -9.71 56.18
CA VAL A 4 -33.08 -8.67 55.16
C VAL A 4 -31.68 -8.77 54.55
N VAL A 5 -30.68 -9.10 55.37
CA VAL A 5 -29.29 -9.33 54.91
C VAL A 5 -29.21 -10.56 53.99
N SER A 6 -29.94 -11.63 54.28
CA SER A 6 -29.99 -12.83 53.43
C SER A 6 -30.66 -12.58 52.08
N ALA A 7 -31.70 -11.74 52.02
CA ALA A 7 -32.39 -11.42 50.77
C ALA A 7 -31.54 -10.51 49.86
N VAL A 8 -30.84 -9.53 50.43
CA VAL A 8 -29.92 -8.65 49.70
C VAL A 8 -28.69 -9.42 49.20
N ALA A 9 -28.15 -10.33 50.01
CA ALA A 9 -27.05 -11.20 49.60
C ALA A 9 -27.46 -12.15 48.45
N GLY A 10 -28.67 -12.72 48.51
CA GLY A 10 -29.22 -13.56 47.44
C GLY A 10 -29.41 -12.82 46.11
N ASP A 11 -29.90 -11.59 46.13
CA ASP A 11 -30.04 -10.76 44.92
C ASP A 11 -28.67 -10.39 44.32
N LEU A 12 -27.67 -10.08 45.16
CA LEU A 12 -26.31 -9.80 44.69
C LEU A 12 -25.66 -11.02 44.02
N ILE A 13 -25.82 -12.20 44.62
CA ILE A 13 -25.30 -13.47 44.07
C ILE A 13 -26.00 -13.80 42.76
N ASN A 14 -27.31 -13.62 42.65
CA ASN A 14 -28.04 -13.87 41.41
C ASN A 14 -27.65 -12.91 40.29
N ARG A 15 -27.37 -11.64 40.62
CA ARG A 15 -26.83 -10.67 39.65
C ARG A 15 -25.42 -11.05 39.18
N LEU A 16 -24.55 -11.47 40.11
CA LEU A 16 -23.21 -11.96 39.79
C LEU A 16 -23.26 -13.23 38.93
N MET A 17 -24.10 -14.21 39.29
CA MET A 17 -24.29 -15.43 38.51
C MET A 17 -24.89 -15.13 37.14
N SER A 18 -25.86 -14.22 37.05
CA SER A 18 -26.43 -13.79 35.76
C SER A 18 -25.41 -13.09 34.88
N PHE A 19 -24.54 -12.26 35.48
CA PHE A 19 -23.44 -11.60 34.81
C PHE A 19 -22.36 -12.60 34.36
N LEU A 20 -22.00 -13.57 35.19
CA LEU A 20 -21.06 -14.63 34.81
C LEU A 20 -21.64 -15.50 33.69
N ILE A 21 -22.90 -15.93 33.80
CA ILE A 21 -23.58 -16.72 32.78
C ILE A 21 -23.68 -15.94 31.46
N SER A 22 -23.98 -14.64 31.49
CA SER A 22 -24.05 -13.82 30.29
C SER A 22 -22.66 -13.59 29.68
N LYS A 23 -21.62 -13.43 30.50
CA LYS A 23 -20.23 -13.33 30.06
C LYS A 23 -19.76 -14.62 29.40
N TYR A 24 -19.92 -15.78 30.05
CA TYR A 24 -19.55 -17.09 29.50
C TYR A 24 -20.31 -17.42 28.21
N LYS A 25 -21.63 -17.19 28.17
CA LYS A 25 -22.41 -17.38 26.93
C LYS A 25 -21.95 -16.46 25.79
N SER A 26 -21.55 -15.24 26.11
CA SER A 26 -21.04 -14.29 25.11
C SER A 26 -19.66 -14.71 24.58
N GLU A 27 -18.82 -15.32 25.41
CA GLU A 27 -17.50 -15.82 25.02
C GLU A 27 -17.63 -17.05 24.11
N GLU A 28 -18.46 -18.03 24.48
CA GLU A 28 -18.72 -19.22 23.64
C GLU A 28 -19.29 -18.86 22.26
N GLN A 29 -20.26 -17.93 22.22
CA GLN A 29 -20.82 -17.44 20.96
C GLN A 29 -19.81 -16.67 20.11
N LEU A 30 -18.86 -15.98 20.74
CA LEU A 30 -17.80 -15.27 20.02
C LEU A 30 -16.83 -16.26 19.39
N GLU A 31 -16.39 -17.28 20.14
CA GLU A 31 -15.51 -18.33 19.64
C GLU A 31 -16.12 -19.09 18.46
N GLU A 32 -17.40 -19.47 18.55
CA GLU A 32 -18.12 -20.14 17.46
C GLU A 32 -18.15 -19.27 16.19
N LYS A 33 -18.49 -17.99 16.32
CA LYS A 33 -18.53 -17.05 15.20
C LYS A 33 -17.14 -16.80 14.60
N MET A 34 -16.11 -16.73 15.44
CA MET A 34 -14.72 -16.58 14.98
C MET A 34 -14.25 -17.80 14.19
N LYS A 35 -14.53 -19.01 14.68
CA LYS A 35 -14.20 -20.26 13.97
C LYS A 35 -14.90 -20.32 12.62
N ARG A 36 -16.19 -19.98 12.59
CA ARG A 36 -16.97 -19.91 11.35
C ARG A 36 -16.41 -18.88 10.36
N LEU A 37 -15.97 -17.71 10.84
CA LEU A 37 -15.32 -16.70 10.00
C LEU A 37 -14.02 -17.22 9.40
N GLN A 38 -13.18 -17.89 10.19
CA GLN A 38 -11.93 -18.50 9.72
C GLN A 38 -12.18 -19.55 8.62
N ASP A 39 -13.16 -20.44 8.82
CA ASP A 39 -13.51 -21.47 7.83
C ASP A 39 -13.96 -20.84 6.50
N LEU A 40 -14.78 -19.78 6.56
CA LEU A 40 -15.21 -19.05 5.36
C LEU A 40 -14.05 -18.32 4.68
N LEU A 41 -13.14 -17.72 5.44
CA LEU A 41 -11.96 -17.05 4.91
C LEU A 41 -11.04 -18.03 4.19
N ILE A 42 -10.82 -19.23 4.72
CA ILE A 42 -10.05 -20.29 4.05
C ILE A 42 -10.69 -20.63 2.70
N ARG A 43 -12.02 -20.79 2.67
CA ARG A 43 -12.75 -21.07 1.42
C ARG A 43 -12.65 -19.94 0.41
N ALA A 44 -12.80 -18.69 0.86
CA ALA A 44 -12.66 -17.52 -0.01
C ALA A 44 -11.24 -17.43 -0.58
N HIS A 45 -10.22 -17.57 0.27
CA HIS A 45 -8.82 -17.50 -0.13
C HIS A 45 -8.47 -18.59 -1.15
N MET A 46 -8.90 -19.83 -0.92
CA MET A 46 -8.73 -20.93 -1.88
C MET A 46 -9.31 -20.60 -3.26
N ILE A 47 -10.51 -19.99 -3.33
CA ILE A 47 -11.13 -19.59 -4.60
C ILE A 47 -10.29 -18.49 -5.27
N VAL A 48 -9.81 -17.51 -4.50
CA VAL A 48 -8.96 -16.42 -5.01
C VAL A 48 -7.63 -16.97 -5.54
N GLU A 49 -6.94 -17.83 -4.79
CA GLU A 49 -5.68 -18.46 -5.20
C GLU A 49 -5.84 -19.27 -6.50
N GLU A 50 -6.91 -20.06 -6.65
CA GLU A 50 -7.18 -20.79 -7.89
C GLU A 50 -7.52 -19.82 -9.04
N ALA A 51 -8.20 -18.71 -8.76
CA ALA A 51 -8.52 -17.70 -9.77
C ALA A 51 -7.30 -16.93 -10.27
N GLU A 52 -6.32 -16.66 -9.39
CA GLU A 52 -5.08 -15.97 -9.74
C GLU A 52 -4.23 -16.72 -10.77
N VAL A 53 -4.35 -18.05 -10.82
CA VAL A 53 -3.60 -18.91 -11.75
C VAL A 53 -4.36 -19.24 -13.03
N ARG A 54 -5.50 -18.62 -13.28
CA ARG A 54 -6.34 -18.90 -14.45
C ARG A 54 -6.46 -17.67 -15.33
N TYR A 55 -6.51 -17.83 -16.65
CA TYR A 55 -6.86 -16.74 -17.57
C TYR A 55 -8.37 -16.52 -17.58
N ILE A 56 -8.85 -15.46 -16.91
CA ILE A 56 -10.27 -15.15 -16.80
C ILE A 56 -10.62 -14.05 -17.81
N THR A 57 -11.33 -14.44 -18.87
CA THR A 57 -11.76 -13.53 -19.95
C THR A 57 -13.15 -12.94 -19.72
N ASN A 58 -13.99 -13.62 -18.95
CA ASN A 58 -15.36 -13.19 -18.68
C ASN A 58 -15.38 -12.01 -17.69
N SER A 59 -15.87 -10.86 -18.14
CA SER A 59 -15.91 -9.63 -17.34
C SER A 59 -16.81 -9.72 -16.09
N LYS A 60 -17.86 -10.54 -16.11
CA LYS A 60 -18.74 -10.77 -14.95
C LYS A 60 -18.07 -11.64 -13.89
N MET A 61 -17.29 -12.64 -14.32
CA MET A 61 -16.46 -13.43 -13.40
C MET A 61 -15.41 -12.55 -12.71
N LEU A 62 -14.76 -11.64 -13.44
CA LEU A 62 -13.82 -10.69 -12.85
C LEU A 62 -14.49 -9.76 -11.82
N LEU A 63 -15.74 -9.35 -12.06
CA LEU A 63 -16.49 -8.54 -11.09
C LEU A 63 -16.85 -9.34 -9.83
N GLN A 64 -17.27 -10.60 -9.97
CA GLN A 64 -17.49 -11.49 -8.83
C GLN A 64 -16.23 -11.68 -8.02
N LEU A 65 -15.10 -11.95 -8.68
CA LEU A 65 -13.82 -12.13 -8.03
C LEU A 65 -13.35 -10.87 -7.29
N LYS A 66 -13.53 -9.67 -7.88
CA LYS A 66 -13.27 -8.40 -7.19
C LYS A 66 -14.08 -8.29 -5.90
N LYS A 67 -15.37 -8.61 -5.94
CA LYS A 67 -16.25 -8.58 -4.76
C LYS A 67 -15.83 -9.60 -3.70
N LEU A 68 -15.41 -10.80 -4.10
CA LEU A 68 -14.92 -11.82 -3.16
C LEU A 68 -13.67 -11.34 -2.43
N VAL A 69 -12.71 -10.79 -3.17
CA VAL A 69 -11.45 -10.28 -2.62
C VAL A 69 -11.71 -9.16 -1.60
N GLU A 70 -12.60 -8.23 -1.92
CA GLU A 70 -12.98 -7.14 -1.01
C GLU A 70 -13.57 -7.67 0.32
N VAL A 71 -14.57 -8.55 0.25
CA VAL A 71 -15.21 -9.13 1.45
C VAL A 71 -14.25 -10.03 2.24
N MET A 72 -13.33 -10.72 1.54
CA MET A 72 -12.30 -11.54 2.17
C MET A 72 -11.34 -10.69 3.02
N TYR A 73 -10.83 -9.57 2.50
CA TYR A 73 -9.93 -8.71 3.27
C TYR A 73 -10.65 -7.98 4.42
N GLN A 74 -11.93 -7.61 4.23
CA GLN A 74 -12.77 -7.14 5.34
C GLN A 74 -12.87 -8.20 6.46
N GLY A 75 -13.04 -9.47 6.09
CA GLY A 75 -13.05 -10.60 7.02
C GLY A 75 -11.73 -10.77 7.77
N TYR A 76 -10.59 -10.70 7.08
CA TYR A 76 -9.27 -10.73 7.75
C TYR A 76 -9.09 -9.59 8.73
N HIS A 77 -9.42 -8.35 8.33
CA HIS A 77 -9.32 -7.18 9.20
C HIS A 77 -10.19 -7.32 10.47
N VAL A 78 -11.43 -7.80 10.33
CA VAL A 78 -12.31 -8.05 11.50
C VAL A 78 -11.73 -9.14 12.40
N LEU A 79 -11.22 -10.23 11.80
CA LEU A 79 -10.59 -11.32 12.55
C LEU A 79 -9.39 -10.82 13.36
N ASP A 80 -8.48 -10.08 12.72
CA ASP A 80 -7.31 -9.47 13.35
C ASP A 80 -7.70 -8.51 14.47
N THR A 81 -8.68 -7.64 14.21
CA THR A 81 -9.20 -6.68 15.20
C THR A 81 -9.71 -7.38 16.46
N ILE A 82 -10.42 -8.50 16.32
CA ILE A 82 -10.92 -9.27 17.47
C ILE A 82 -9.76 -9.94 18.21
N LYS A 83 -8.84 -10.60 17.49
CA LYS A 83 -7.67 -11.25 18.09
C LYS A 83 -6.85 -10.27 18.92
N TYR A 84 -6.49 -9.13 18.33
CA TYR A 84 -5.70 -8.09 18.99
C TYR A 84 -6.39 -7.53 20.23
N ARG A 85 -7.72 -7.38 20.21
CA ARG A 85 -8.49 -6.96 21.39
C ARG A 85 -8.42 -7.97 22.52
N THR A 86 -8.62 -9.26 22.25
CA THR A 86 -8.56 -10.32 23.26
C THR A 86 -7.20 -10.35 23.95
N LEU A 87 -6.12 -10.13 23.19
CA LEU A 87 -4.74 -10.05 23.68
C LEU A 87 -4.49 -8.81 24.55
N CYS A 88 -5.01 -7.64 24.18
CA CYS A 88 -4.92 -6.44 25.02
C CYS A 88 -5.62 -6.65 26.37
N SER A 89 -6.80 -7.31 26.40
CA SER A 89 -7.55 -7.56 27.65
C SER A 89 -6.86 -8.53 28.59
N SER A 90 -6.17 -9.56 28.09
CA SER A 90 -5.46 -10.52 28.95
C SER A 90 -4.20 -9.95 29.61
N SER A 91 -3.56 -8.94 28.99
CA SER A 91 -2.37 -8.29 29.54
C SER A 91 -2.65 -7.25 30.64
N ALA A 92 -3.90 -6.77 30.75
CA ALA A 92 -4.30 -5.84 31.80
C ALA A 92 -4.44 -6.55 33.17
N ASP A 93 -4.91 -7.79 33.17
CA ASP A 93 -5.19 -8.57 34.39
C ASP A 93 -3.91 -9.11 35.08
N GLU A 94 -2.77 -9.21 34.38
CA GLU A 94 -1.50 -9.69 34.96
C GLU A 94 -0.64 -8.57 35.61
N SER A 95 -1.00 -7.29 35.42
CA SER A 95 -0.15 -6.15 35.80
C SER A 95 -0.42 -5.52 37.18
N GLU A 96 -1.34 -6.08 37.98
CA GLU A 96 -1.60 -5.56 39.35
C GLU A 96 -0.63 -6.04 40.42
N VAL A 97 0.33 -6.93 40.13
CA VAL A 97 1.31 -7.40 41.12
C VAL A 97 2.71 -7.46 40.53
N SER A 98 3.42 -6.33 40.49
CA SER A 98 4.83 -6.21 40.89
C SER A 98 5.33 -4.79 40.63
N SER A 99 5.73 -4.12 41.70
CA SER A 99 6.37 -2.81 41.64
C SER A 99 7.88 -2.94 41.48
N SER A 100 8.45 -2.01 40.70
CA SER A 100 9.87 -1.60 40.56
C SER A 100 10.58 -2.00 39.26
N ASN A 101 10.54 -1.10 38.25
CA ASN A 101 11.72 -0.39 37.74
C ASN A 101 11.35 0.67 36.69
N ILE A 102 11.98 1.84 36.81
CA ILE A 102 11.72 3.03 36.00
C ILE A 102 12.35 2.85 34.60
N ASN A 103 11.58 2.24 33.70
CA ASN A 103 11.66 2.35 32.23
C ASN A 103 10.48 1.61 31.54
N GLU A 104 9.78 0.74 32.28
CA GLU A 104 8.54 0.07 31.84
C GLU A 104 7.34 1.01 31.70
N LEU A 105 7.33 2.15 32.40
CA LEU A 105 6.25 3.15 32.31
C LEU A 105 6.09 3.76 30.91
N SER A 106 7.12 3.74 30.05
CA SER A 106 6.98 4.17 28.64
C SER A 106 6.40 3.09 27.72
N PHE A 107 6.46 1.83 28.17
CA PHE A 107 6.03 0.63 27.46
C PHE A 107 4.55 0.36 27.72
N THR A 108 4.14 0.37 28.99
CA THR A 108 2.74 0.26 29.40
C THR A 108 1.94 1.42 28.85
N THR A 109 2.41 2.68 28.97
CA THR A 109 1.65 3.82 28.42
C THR A 109 1.55 3.82 26.90
N CYS A 110 2.50 3.23 26.16
CA CYS A 110 2.38 3.09 24.71
C CYS A 110 1.39 1.99 24.33
N ILE A 111 1.46 0.82 24.95
CA ILE A 111 0.50 -0.29 24.71
C ILE A 111 -0.89 0.08 25.23
N GLU A 112 -1.01 0.72 26.38
CA GLU A 112 -2.26 1.30 26.89
C GLU A 112 -2.78 2.36 25.92
N HIS A 113 -1.97 3.27 25.37
CA HIS A 113 -2.48 4.21 24.35
C HIS A 113 -2.82 3.57 22.99
N LEU A 114 -2.26 2.40 22.68
CA LEU A 114 -2.63 1.60 21.50
C LEU A 114 -3.96 0.86 21.76
N CYS A 115 -4.21 0.39 23.00
CA CYS A 115 -5.39 -0.38 23.40
C CYS A 115 -6.53 0.42 24.10
N THR A 116 -6.37 1.70 24.48
CA THR A 116 -7.32 2.49 25.34
C THR A 116 -8.58 3.02 24.64
N LYS A 117 -9.02 2.40 23.54
CA LYS A 117 -10.42 2.57 23.14
C LYS A 117 -11.24 1.54 23.91
N ASN A 118 -11.91 1.99 24.98
CA ASN A 118 -13.05 1.28 25.58
C ASN A 118 -13.96 0.78 24.46
N CYS A 119 -13.88 -0.51 24.14
CA CYS A 119 -14.58 -1.09 23.01
C CYS A 119 -15.03 -2.49 23.40
N THR A 120 -16.33 -2.61 23.67
CA THR A 120 -17.00 -3.91 23.59
C THR A 120 -16.59 -4.61 22.29
N PRO A 121 -16.40 -5.94 22.28
CA PRO A 121 -16.17 -6.67 21.05
C PRO A 121 -17.27 -6.29 20.07
N ASN A 122 -16.90 -5.83 18.86
CA ASN A 122 -17.86 -5.37 17.86
C ASN A 122 -18.56 -6.58 17.23
N ILE A 123 -19.37 -7.28 18.03
CA ILE A 123 -20.13 -8.48 17.65
C ILE A 123 -21.04 -8.17 16.45
N HIS A 124 -21.55 -6.94 16.38
CA HIS A 124 -22.35 -6.47 15.25
C HIS A 124 -21.54 -6.40 13.95
N GLY A 125 -20.33 -5.81 14.00
CA GLY A 125 -19.41 -5.80 12.86
C GLY A 125 -19.00 -7.22 12.41
N LEU A 126 -18.73 -8.11 13.36
CA LEU A 126 -18.46 -9.52 13.08
C LEU A 126 -19.63 -10.21 12.36
N GLN A 127 -20.87 -10.00 12.83
CA GLN A 127 -22.05 -10.61 12.23
C GLN A 127 -22.26 -10.11 10.79
N ILE A 128 -22.14 -8.80 10.55
CA ILE A 128 -22.26 -8.23 9.20
C ILE A 128 -21.25 -8.86 8.25
N THR A 129 -20.00 -8.98 8.67
CA THR A 129 -18.93 -9.53 7.83
C THR A 129 -19.15 -11.02 7.56
N LEU A 130 -19.62 -11.79 8.55
CA LEU A 130 -20.05 -13.18 8.36
C LEU A 130 -21.16 -13.30 7.32
N ASP A 131 -22.24 -12.53 7.47
CA ASP A 131 -23.39 -12.57 6.56
C ASP A 131 -22.98 -12.20 5.12
N ASN A 132 -22.12 -11.19 4.98
CA ASN A 132 -21.58 -10.76 3.69
C ASN A 132 -20.71 -11.84 3.04
N LEU A 133 -19.84 -12.49 3.80
CA LEU A 133 -18.93 -13.52 3.31
C LEU A 133 -19.70 -14.79 2.93
N GLU A 134 -20.69 -15.20 3.74
CA GLU A 134 -21.58 -16.33 3.44
C GLU A 134 -22.39 -16.11 2.19
N SER A 135 -23.01 -14.93 2.07
CA SER A 135 -23.75 -14.55 0.88
C SER A 135 -22.84 -14.55 -0.36
N THR A 136 -21.64 -13.98 -0.24
CA THR A 136 -20.71 -13.91 -1.36
C THR A 136 -20.21 -15.29 -1.78
N ILE A 137 -19.79 -16.14 -0.85
CA ILE A 137 -19.31 -17.51 -1.14
C ILE A 137 -20.44 -18.39 -1.68
N SER A 138 -21.67 -18.25 -1.17
CA SER A 138 -22.83 -19.01 -1.67
C SER A 138 -23.12 -18.71 -3.14
N ASN A 139 -22.86 -17.48 -3.57
CA ASN A 139 -23.01 -17.01 -4.94
C ASN A 139 -21.80 -17.32 -5.86
N MET A 140 -20.82 -18.11 -5.39
CA MET A 140 -19.62 -18.47 -6.17
C MET A 140 -19.71 -19.84 -6.87
N LYS A 141 -20.84 -20.55 -6.78
CA LYS A 141 -20.97 -21.90 -7.35
C LYS A 141 -20.73 -21.90 -8.87
N GLU A 142 -21.41 -21.03 -9.60
CA GLU A 142 -21.26 -20.87 -11.04
C GLU A 142 -19.86 -20.35 -11.40
N PHE A 143 -19.32 -19.44 -10.59
CA PHE A 143 -17.96 -18.92 -10.78
C PHE A 143 -16.93 -20.05 -10.73
N VAL A 144 -16.98 -20.90 -9.70
CA VAL A 144 -16.04 -22.02 -9.52
C VAL A 144 -16.18 -23.04 -10.65
N LEU A 145 -17.41 -23.35 -11.08
CA LEU A 145 -17.66 -24.23 -12.21
C LEU A 145 -17.04 -23.69 -13.51
N LEU A 146 -17.27 -22.41 -13.83
CA LEU A 146 -16.72 -21.77 -15.02
C LEU A 146 -15.18 -21.62 -14.93
N LEU A 147 -14.65 -21.39 -13.73
CA LEU A 147 -13.22 -21.24 -13.49
C LEU A 147 -12.45 -22.52 -13.84
N GLY A 148 -13.06 -23.69 -13.61
CA GLY A 148 -12.49 -24.98 -14.00
C GLY A 148 -12.18 -25.08 -15.50
N GLY A 149 -12.98 -24.42 -16.35
CA GLY A 149 -12.79 -24.35 -17.80
C GLY A 149 -11.81 -23.28 -18.27
N CYS A 150 -11.35 -22.38 -17.40
CA CYS A 150 -10.35 -21.38 -17.75
C CYS A 150 -8.96 -22.03 -17.89
N GLU A 151 -8.19 -21.62 -18.89
CA GLU A 151 -6.83 -22.10 -19.08
C GLU A 151 -5.94 -21.68 -17.89
N ARG A 152 -5.10 -22.58 -17.40
CA ARG A 152 -4.12 -22.28 -16.35
C ARG A 152 -2.94 -21.50 -16.90
N MET A 153 -2.48 -20.52 -16.14
CA MET A 153 -1.21 -19.85 -16.38
C MET A 153 -0.06 -20.78 -15.98
N PHE A 154 0.96 -20.88 -16.82
CA PHE A 154 2.21 -21.55 -16.42
C PHE A 154 2.85 -20.77 -15.27
N ARG A 155 2.94 -21.41 -14.09
CA ARG A 155 3.74 -20.90 -12.97
C ARG A 155 5.19 -21.27 -13.24
N ARG A 156 6.10 -20.29 -13.26
CA ARG A 156 7.50 -20.61 -12.99
C ARG A 156 7.60 -21.03 -11.52
N PRO A 157 8.47 -21.98 -11.15
CA PRO A 157 8.58 -22.48 -9.77
C PRO A 157 8.80 -21.38 -8.71
N TYR A 158 9.26 -20.19 -9.13
CA TYR A 158 9.66 -19.07 -8.27
C TYR A 158 8.76 -17.83 -8.41
N ASP A 159 7.65 -17.91 -9.16
CA ASP A 159 6.73 -16.78 -9.42
C ASP A 159 5.59 -16.65 -8.39
N SER A 160 5.46 -17.57 -7.42
CA SER A 160 4.34 -17.59 -6.48
C SER A 160 4.75 -18.00 -5.06
N TYR A 161 4.39 -17.17 -4.08
CA TYR A 161 4.36 -17.37 -2.61
C TYR A 161 5.64 -17.85 -1.88
N VAL A 162 6.61 -18.47 -2.56
CA VAL A 162 7.88 -18.93 -1.96
C VAL A 162 8.78 -17.74 -1.59
N TYR A 163 8.74 -16.68 -2.40
CA TYR A 163 9.37 -15.41 -2.10
C TYR A 163 8.32 -14.30 -2.17
N ILE A 164 8.05 -13.67 -1.02
CA ILE A 164 7.22 -12.46 -0.91
C ILE A 164 7.70 -11.35 -1.85
N ASP A 165 8.95 -11.46 -2.32
CA ASP A 165 9.65 -10.49 -3.12
C ASP A 165 9.28 -10.44 -4.61
N ASN A 166 8.45 -11.37 -5.14
CA ASN A 166 8.17 -11.47 -6.58
C ASN A 166 6.69 -11.36 -6.99
N PHE A 167 5.77 -11.07 -6.07
CA PHE A 167 4.34 -11.11 -6.38
C PHE A 167 3.67 -9.72 -6.32
N MET A 168 2.77 -9.46 -7.27
CA MET A 168 1.96 -8.26 -7.29
C MET A 168 0.65 -8.48 -6.54
N PHE A 169 0.58 -7.97 -5.31
CA PHE A 169 -0.58 -8.09 -4.44
C PHE A 169 -1.82 -7.34 -4.97
N GLY A 170 -2.99 -7.96 -4.88
CA GLY A 170 -4.30 -7.29 -4.99
C GLY A 170 -4.68 -6.75 -6.38
N ARG A 171 -3.85 -6.90 -7.41
CA ARG A 171 -4.09 -6.33 -8.76
C ARG A 171 -4.48 -7.36 -9.82
N HIS A 172 -4.97 -8.51 -9.39
CA HIS A 172 -5.26 -9.63 -10.29
C HIS A 172 -6.37 -9.29 -11.31
N VAL A 173 -7.47 -8.62 -10.90
CA VAL A 173 -8.54 -8.21 -11.82
C VAL A 173 -8.00 -7.26 -12.88
N GLU A 174 -7.29 -6.21 -12.46
CA GLU A 174 -6.73 -5.23 -13.38
C GLU A 174 -5.71 -5.88 -14.32
N LYS A 175 -4.88 -6.80 -13.80
CA LYS A 175 -3.93 -7.59 -14.61
C LYS A 175 -4.65 -8.40 -15.70
N GLN A 176 -5.73 -9.10 -15.36
CA GLN A 176 -6.53 -9.87 -16.32
C GLN A 176 -7.16 -8.96 -17.39
N LEU A 177 -7.72 -7.82 -16.98
CA LEU A 177 -8.30 -6.85 -17.93
C LEU A 177 -7.27 -6.37 -18.95
N VAL A 178 -6.08 -5.99 -18.50
CA VAL A 178 -4.99 -5.56 -19.39
C VAL A 178 -4.56 -6.71 -20.30
N ILE A 179 -4.33 -7.92 -19.76
CA ILE A 179 -3.97 -9.10 -20.56
C ILE A 179 -5.01 -9.38 -21.65
N ASN A 180 -6.30 -9.36 -21.30
CA ASN A 180 -7.39 -9.63 -22.25
C ASN A 180 -7.39 -8.61 -23.40
N ILE A 181 -7.24 -7.32 -23.09
CA ILE A 181 -7.17 -6.25 -24.10
C ILE A 181 -5.92 -6.38 -24.99
N LEU A 182 -4.77 -6.74 -24.40
CA LEU A 182 -3.53 -6.92 -25.14
C LEU A 182 -3.57 -8.17 -26.03
N GLN A 183 -4.39 -9.15 -25.69
CA GLN A 183 -4.54 -10.36 -26.49
C GLN A 183 -5.52 -10.22 -27.66
N GLN A 184 -6.48 -9.30 -27.59
CA GLN A 184 -7.47 -9.07 -28.65
C GLN A 184 -6.83 -8.44 -29.89
N GLU A 185 -7.33 -8.80 -31.08
CA GLU A 185 -7.00 -8.11 -32.32
C GLU A 185 -7.64 -6.72 -32.35
N ASN A 186 -7.00 -5.76 -33.03
CA ASN A 186 -7.51 -4.40 -33.12
C ASN A 186 -8.61 -4.30 -34.18
N ILE A 187 -9.56 -3.39 -33.96
CA ILE A 187 -10.56 -3.00 -34.96
C ILE A 187 -10.49 -1.46 -35.08
N PRO A 188 -9.97 -0.89 -36.18
CA PRO A 188 -9.42 -1.58 -37.36
C PRO A 188 -8.02 -2.21 -37.11
N PRO A 189 -7.60 -3.24 -37.88
CA PRO A 189 -6.41 -4.05 -37.56
C PRO A 189 -5.07 -3.31 -37.56
N PHE A 190 -4.93 -2.28 -38.39
CA PHE A 190 -3.70 -1.50 -38.55
C PHE A 190 -3.66 -0.24 -37.69
N ALA A 191 -4.75 0.09 -36.98
CA ALA A 191 -4.72 1.17 -36.00
C ALA A 191 -4.28 0.59 -34.64
N PRO A 192 -3.24 1.15 -34.00
CA PRO A 192 -2.85 0.72 -32.67
C PRO A 192 -3.96 1.01 -31.65
N ALA A 193 -4.42 -0.02 -30.93
CA ALA A 193 -5.37 0.21 -29.84
C ALA A 193 -4.66 0.94 -28.68
N VAL A 194 -5.32 1.95 -28.12
CA VAL A 194 -4.81 2.76 -27.01
C VAL A 194 -5.55 2.39 -25.74
N LEU A 195 -4.83 1.82 -24.78
CA LEU A 195 -5.33 1.43 -23.46
C LEU A 195 -4.82 2.42 -22.38
N PRO A 196 -5.69 3.27 -21.83
CA PRO A 196 -5.33 4.10 -20.69
C PRO A 196 -5.39 3.32 -19.37
N ILE A 197 -4.31 3.40 -18.60
CA ILE A 197 -4.22 2.96 -17.20
C ILE A 197 -4.09 4.20 -16.34
N ILE A 198 -5.16 4.51 -15.63
CA ILE A 198 -5.34 5.75 -14.87
C ILE A 198 -5.44 5.42 -13.38
N GLY A 199 -4.80 6.19 -12.52
CA GLY A 199 -4.87 5.98 -11.07
C GLY A 199 -4.01 6.97 -10.30
N GLY A 200 -4.10 6.99 -8.97
CA GLY A 200 -3.33 7.90 -8.12
C GLY A 200 -1.81 7.78 -8.26
N SER A 201 -1.08 8.70 -7.65
CA SER A 201 0.38 8.63 -7.56
C SER A 201 0.81 7.34 -6.84
N ARG A 202 1.84 6.66 -7.35
CA ARG A 202 2.49 5.50 -6.71
C ARG A 202 1.58 4.32 -6.32
N VAL A 203 0.38 4.21 -6.89
CA VAL A 203 -0.56 3.08 -6.65
C VAL A 203 -0.17 1.75 -7.33
N GLY A 204 0.97 1.70 -8.01
CA GLY A 204 1.48 0.48 -8.66
C GLY A 204 1.16 0.33 -10.16
N LYS A 205 0.83 1.41 -10.89
CA LYS A 205 0.50 1.33 -12.33
C LYS A 205 1.64 0.74 -13.17
N LYS A 206 2.87 1.19 -12.96
CA LYS A 206 4.06 0.68 -13.68
C LYS A 206 4.34 -0.77 -13.33
N THR A 207 4.21 -1.11 -12.05
CA THR A 207 4.32 -2.48 -11.55
C THR A 207 3.31 -3.39 -12.23
N LEU A 208 2.04 -2.97 -12.33
CA LEU A 208 0.99 -3.68 -13.07
C LEU A 208 1.40 -3.95 -14.51
N VAL A 209 1.80 -2.91 -15.23
CA VAL A 209 2.18 -3.05 -16.63
C VAL A 209 3.43 -3.94 -16.78
N ALA A 210 4.42 -3.81 -15.91
CA ALA A 210 5.61 -4.67 -15.93
C ALA A 210 5.25 -6.16 -15.73
N HIS A 211 4.34 -6.48 -14.81
CA HIS A 211 3.87 -7.86 -14.61
C HIS A 211 3.05 -8.38 -15.78
N VAL A 212 2.30 -7.51 -16.47
CA VAL A 212 1.57 -7.87 -17.69
C VAL A 212 2.54 -8.13 -18.84
N CYS A 213 3.56 -7.28 -19.03
CA CYS A 213 4.58 -7.47 -20.07
C CYS A 213 5.44 -8.73 -19.83
N ASN A 214 5.64 -9.12 -18.58
CA ASN A 214 6.33 -10.37 -18.23
C ASN A 214 5.46 -11.62 -18.40
N ASN A 215 4.14 -11.48 -18.59
CA ASN A 215 3.28 -12.62 -18.88
C ASN A 215 3.63 -13.22 -20.25
N GLU A 216 3.85 -14.53 -20.31
CA GLU A 216 4.33 -15.22 -21.51
C GLU A 216 3.44 -15.02 -22.73
N LYS A 217 2.11 -15.07 -22.57
CA LYS A 217 1.15 -14.85 -23.67
C LYS A 217 1.15 -13.42 -24.20
N VAL A 218 1.45 -12.45 -23.34
CA VAL A 218 1.59 -11.06 -23.76
C VAL A 218 2.94 -10.87 -24.44
N ARG A 219 4.03 -11.28 -23.78
CA ARG A 219 5.41 -11.13 -24.28
C ARG A 219 5.60 -11.77 -25.65
N SER A 220 5.08 -12.98 -25.86
CA SER A 220 5.18 -13.68 -27.15
C SER A 220 4.42 -13.02 -28.30
N LYS A 221 3.45 -12.14 -28.02
CA LYS A 221 2.67 -11.45 -29.06
C LYS A 221 3.35 -10.19 -29.61
N PHE A 222 4.31 -9.62 -28.91
CA PHE A 222 4.96 -8.37 -29.31
C PHE A 222 6.45 -8.60 -29.55
N SER A 223 6.92 -8.27 -30.74
CA SER A 223 8.34 -8.38 -31.12
C SER A 223 9.17 -7.29 -30.46
N SER A 224 8.55 -6.16 -30.11
CA SER A 224 9.20 -5.03 -29.46
C SER A 224 8.30 -4.45 -28.37
N ILE A 225 8.90 -4.10 -27.24
CA ILE A 225 8.24 -3.44 -26.11
C ILE A 225 9.04 -2.17 -25.79
N LEU A 226 8.43 -1.00 -25.99
CA LEU A 226 9.09 0.30 -25.86
C LEU A 226 8.51 1.06 -24.67
N HIS A 227 9.39 1.69 -23.88
CA HIS A 227 9.01 2.52 -22.73
C HIS A 227 9.40 3.97 -23.00
N VAL A 228 8.43 4.88 -22.97
CA VAL A 228 8.66 6.29 -23.29
C VAL A 228 7.99 7.22 -22.30
N ARG A 229 8.73 8.27 -21.94
CA ARG A 229 8.19 9.38 -21.15
C ARG A 229 7.38 10.30 -22.05
N GLY A 230 6.29 10.82 -21.52
CA GLY A 230 5.35 11.69 -22.23
C GLY A 230 6.00 12.92 -22.84
N GLU A 231 7.00 13.48 -22.15
CA GLU A 231 7.83 14.61 -22.58
C GLU A 231 8.61 14.31 -23.89
N ASN A 232 8.86 13.03 -24.15
CA ASN A 232 9.70 12.51 -25.23
C ASN A 232 8.92 11.73 -26.29
N ILE A 233 7.58 11.82 -26.32
CA ILE A 233 6.75 11.03 -27.25
C ILE A 233 7.12 11.22 -28.73
N TRP A 234 7.65 12.40 -29.09
CA TRP A 234 8.10 12.72 -30.45
C TRP A 234 9.27 11.86 -30.93
N ARG A 235 10.09 11.33 -30.01
CA ARG A 235 11.29 10.55 -30.35
C ARG A 235 10.94 9.16 -30.89
N ILE A 236 9.80 8.61 -30.49
CA ILE A 236 9.33 7.26 -30.87
C ILE A 236 9.21 7.11 -32.39
N ALA A 237 8.85 8.18 -33.10
CA ALA A 237 8.59 8.11 -34.54
C ALA A 237 9.76 7.52 -35.35
N ARG A 238 11.00 7.60 -34.83
CA ARG A 238 12.20 7.04 -35.46
C ARG A 238 12.58 5.63 -34.96
N GLU A 239 12.03 5.20 -33.83
CA GLU A 239 12.35 3.92 -33.19
C GLU A 239 11.35 2.82 -33.57
N VAL A 240 10.20 3.22 -34.12
CA VAL A 240 9.09 2.33 -34.41
C VAL A 240 9.15 1.84 -35.85
N GLY A 241 9.35 0.53 -36.02
CA GLY A 241 9.30 -0.16 -37.31
C GLY A 241 7.97 -0.88 -37.59
N PRO A 242 7.85 -1.57 -38.74
CA PRO A 242 6.66 -2.31 -39.16
C PRO A 242 6.47 -3.64 -38.39
N VAL A 243 7.01 -3.76 -37.18
CA VAL A 243 6.90 -4.94 -36.32
C VAL A 243 5.79 -4.75 -35.29
N ARG A 244 5.16 -5.84 -34.85
CA ARG A 244 4.09 -5.80 -33.84
C ARG A 244 4.69 -5.37 -32.50
N SER A 245 4.37 -4.16 -32.08
CA SER A 245 5.01 -3.49 -30.95
C SER A 245 4.01 -3.10 -29.87
N LEU A 246 4.47 -3.11 -28.61
CA LEU A 246 3.76 -2.55 -27.46
C LEU A 246 4.48 -1.30 -26.98
N VAL A 247 3.84 -0.14 -27.08
CA VAL A 247 4.42 1.14 -26.66
C VAL A 247 3.79 1.58 -25.34
N MET A 248 4.58 1.70 -24.29
CA MET A 248 4.15 2.27 -23.01
C MET A 248 4.55 3.73 -22.93
N VAL A 249 3.57 4.60 -22.76
CA VAL A 249 3.77 6.04 -22.65
C VAL A 249 3.36 6.49 -21.26
N GLU A 250 4.31 7.05 -20.52
CA GLU A 250 4.07 7.58 -19.19
C GLU A 250 3.88 9.10 -19.21
N PHE A 251 2.70 9.58 -18.84
CA PHE A 251 2.43 11.02 -18.74
C PHE A 251 2.35 11.49 -17.29
N THR A 252 3.25 12.43 -16.95
CA THR A 252 3.26 13.20 -15.70
C THR A 252 2.46 14.50 -15.82
N THR A 253 2.36 15.07 -17.02
CA THR A 253 1.60 16.28 -17.38
C THR A 253 0.56 15.97 -18.47
N ASP A 254 -0.44 16.85 -18.64
CA ASP A 254 -1.41 16.72 -19.74
C ASP A 254 -0.72 17.01 -21.09
N VAL A 255 -1.27 16.47 -22.17
CA VAL A 255 -0.77 16.66 -23.54
C VAL A 255 -1.92 17.12 -24.41
N ASP A 256 -1.70 18.14 -25.23
CA ASP A 256 -2.74 18.63 -26.12
C ASP A 256 -3.08 17.62 -27.23
N GLU A 257 -4.21 17.85 -27.88
CA GLU A 257 -4.71 16.91 -28.89
C GLU A 257 -3.87 16.92 -30.17
N GLU A 258 -3.25 18.04 -30.52
CA GLU A 258 -2.45 18.18 -31.75
C GLU A 258 -1.18 17.34 -31.63
N ASP A 259 -0.52 17.45 -30.49
CA ASP A 259 0.68 16.73 -30.16
C ASP A 259 0.45 15.22 -30.00
N TRP A 260 -0.66 14.85 -29.35
CA TRP A 260 -1.10 13.45 -29.34
C TRP A 260 -1.39 12.93 -30.75
N LEU A 261 -2.03 13.72 -31.61
CA LEU A 261 -2.37 13.32 -32.98
C LEU A 261 -1.12 13.14 -33.85
N LYS A 262 -0.11 14.01 -33.72
CA LYS A 262 1.20 13.86 -34.38
C LYS A 262 1.88 12.56 -33.95
N PHE A 263 1.90 12.29 -32.66
CA PHE A 263 2.44 11.04 -32.10
C PHE A 263 1.69 9.83 -32.63
N TYR A 264 0.36 9.81 -32.49
CA TYR A 264 -0.49 8.69 -32.89
C TYR A 264 -0.38 8.41 -34.40
N SER A 265 -0.27 9.46 -35.23
CA SER A 265 -0.07 9.32 -36.67
C SER A 265 1.27 8.68 -37.02
N SER A 266 2.32 8.99 -36.25
CA SER A 266 3.66 8.39 -36.45
C SER A 266 3.65 6.88 -36.16
N VAL A 267 2.97 6.47 -35.08
CA VAL A 267 2.93 5.07 -34.65
C VAL A 267 1.91 4.21 -35.42
N LYS A 268 1.11 4.78 -36.32
CA LYS A 268 0.28 3.99 -37.27
C LYS A 268 1.12 3.14 -38.23
N GLN A 269 2.40 3.46 -38.40
CA GLN A 269 3.32 2.67 -39.22
C GLN A 269 3.75 1.35 -38.54
N MET A 270 3.37 1.15 -37.27
CA MET A 270 3.60 -0.11 -36.57
C MET A 270 2.96 -1.31 -37.25
N GLY A 271 3.52 -2.49 -36.99
CA GLY A 271 2.95 -3.75 -37.46
C GLY A 271 1.50 -3.97 -36.97
N ARG A 272 0.73 -4.75 -37.72
CA ARG A 272 -0.65 -5.12 -37.37
C ARG A 272 -0.75 -5.64 -35.93
N GLY A 273 -1.79 -5.20 -35.22
CA GLY A 273 -2.06 -5.66 -33.85
C GLY A 273 -1.15 -5.03 -32.78
N SER A 274 -0.39 -3.99 -33.13
CA SER A 274 0.37 -3.18 -32.18
C SER A 274 -0.55 -2.40 -31.24
N LYS A 275 -0.05 -2.05 -30.05
CA LYS A 275 -0.87 -1.42 -29.01
C LYS A 275 -0.07 -0.37 -28.25
N ILE A 276 -0.80 0.58 -27.67
CA ILE A 276 -0.25 1.65 -26.86
C ILE A 276 -0.88 1.57 -25.47
N ILE A 277 -0.07 1.60 -24.42
CA ILE A 277 -0.53 1.72 -23.04
C ILE A 277 -0.18 3.13 -22.57
N ILE A 278 -1.18 3.90 -22.15
CA ILE A 278 -0.98 5.17 -21.45
C ILE A 278 -0.93 4.88 -19.95
N ILE A 279 0.11 5.33 -19.26
CA ILE A 279 0.20 5.29 -17.79
C ILE A 279 0.15 6.73 -17.28
N SER A 280 -0.87 7.10 -16.49
CA SER A 280 -0.94 8.47 -15.96
C SER A 280 -1.70 8.59 -14.63
N LYS A 281 -1.41 9.67 -13.90
CA LYS A 281 -2.23 10.15 -12.77
C LYS A 281 -3.37 11.09 -13.21
N ILE A 282 -3.33 11.57 -14.45
CA ILE A 282 -4.28 12.58 -14.97
C ILE A 282 -5.46 11.87 -15.63
N ALA A 283 -6.62 11.91 -14.97
CA ALA A 283 -7.81 11.22 -15.48
C ALA A 283 -8.24 11.68 -16.87
N LYS A 284 -8.05 12.96 -17.21
CA LYS A 284 -8.38 13.55 -18.52
C LYS A 284 -7.67 12.84 -19.68
N LEU A 285 -6.51 12.21 -19.47
CA LEU A 285 -5.78 11.49 -20.54
C LEU A 285 -6.49 10.20 -20.98
N SER A 286 -7.56 9.77 -20.30
CA SER A 286 -8.40 8.67 -20.79
C SER A 286 -9.11 9.01 -22.12
N ARG A 287 -9.23 10.30 -22.47
CA ARG A 287 -9.82 10.76 -23.74
C ARG A 287 -9.12 10.20 -24.98
N PHE A 288 -7.84 9.84 -24.86
CA PHE A 288 -7.04 9.27 -25.93
C PHE A 288 -7.20 7.75 -26.08
N GLY A 289 -7.93 7.10 -25.18
CA GLY A 289 -8.16 5.66 -25.22
C GLY A 289 -9.11 5.25 -26.34
N THR A 290 -8.76 4.17 -27.05
CA THR A 290 -9.66 3.50 -28.00
C THR A 290 -10.42 2.33 -27.36
N VAL A 291 -10.08 2.00 -26.11
CA VAL A 291 -10.75 0.98 -25.28
C VAL A 291 -11.06 1.58 -23.90
N LYS A 292 -11.92 0.90 -23.15
CA LYS A 292 -12.28 1.33 -21.79
C LYS A 292 -11.01 1.43 -20.92
N PRO A 293 -10.79 2.55 -20.22
CA PRO A 293 -9.63 2.71 -19.36
C PRO A 293 -9.67 1.73 -18.19
N VAL A 294 -8.51 1.21 -17.81
CA VAL A 294 -8.32 0.45 -16.57
C VAL A 294 -8.00 1.45 -15.47
N ARG A 295 -8.84 1.50 -14.44
CA ARG A 295 -8.61 2.35 -13.27
C ARG A 295 -7.90 1.54 -12.20
N LEU A 296 -6.83 2.11 -11.66
CA LEU A 296 -6.06 1.52 -10.58
C LEU A 296 -6.20 2.41 -9.34
N ASP A 297 -7.13 2.03 -8.48
CA ASP A 297 -7.44 2.75 -7.25
C ASP A 297 -6.39 2.43 -6.17
N ALA A 298 -6.29 3.25 -5.12
CA ALA A 298 -5.53 2.86 -3.93
C ALA A 298 -6.13 1.58 -3.32
N LEU A 299 -5.29 0.75 -2.68
CA LEU A 299 -5.81 -0.39 -1.91
C LEU A 299 -6.74 0.10 -0.81
N SER A 300 -7.76 -0.70 -0.48
CA SER A 300 -8.57 -0.42 0.72
C SER A 300 -7.69 -0.48 1.98
N HIS A 301 -8.18 0.05 3.09
CA HIS A 301 -7.45 -0.03 4.35
C HIS A 301 -7.17 -1.48 4.74
N GLU A 302 -8.16 -2.34 4.59
CA GLU A 302 -8.12 -3.77 4.94
C GLU A 302 -7.13 -4.53 4.04
N GLU A 303 -7.18 -4.30 2.72
CA GLU A 303 -6.21 -4.85 1.76
C GLU A 303 -4.77 -4.40 2.08
N TYR A 304 -4.62 -3.11 2.39
CA TYR A 304 -3.33 -2.51 2.67
C TYR A 304 -2.74 -3.00 4.00
N SER A 305 -3.53 -3.07 5.06
CA SER A 305 -3.11 -3.61 6.37
C SER A 305 -2.69 -5.07 6.24
N TYR A 306 -3.48 -5.88 5.52
CA TYR A 306 -3.13 -7.26 5.25
C TYR A 306 -1.79 -7.37 4.51
N LEU A 307 -1.62 -6.60 3.42
CA LEU A 307 -0.36 -6.57 2.67
C LEU A 307 0.82 -6.16 3.56
N PHE A 308 0.67 -5.09 4.35
CA PHE A 308 1.73 -4.61 5.22
C PHE A 308 2.15 -5.66 6.24
N LYS A 309 1.18 -6.34 6.87
CA LYS A 309 1.42 -7.44 7.80
C LYS A 309 2.20 -8.57 7.13
N VAL A 310 1.77 -9.03 5.95
CA VAL A 310 2.49 -10.08 5.19
C VAL A 310 3.92 -9.65 4.88
N LEU A 311 4.14 -8.41 4.45
CA LEU A 311 5.48 -7.90 4.14
C LEU A 311 6.37 -7.82 5.39
N ALA A 312 5.85 -7.30 6.51
CA ALA A 312 6.60 -7.04 7.73
C ALA A 312 6.99 -8.32 8.48
N PHE A 313 6.10 -9.31 8.50
CA PHE A 313 6.38 -10.61 9.11
C PHE A 313 7.19 -11.53 8.20
N GLY A 314 7.03 -11.42 6.88
CA GLY A 314 7.73 -12.29 5.95
C GLY A 314 7.28 -13.74 6.12
N GLY A 315 8.24 -14.63 6.45
CA GLY A 315 7.96 -16.03 6.77
C GLY A 315 7.63 -16.30 8.25
N THR A 316 7.70 -15.30 9.11
CA THR A 316 7.39 -15.44 10.54
C THR A 316 5.89 -15.48 10.75
N ASN A 317 5.40 -16.37 11.61
CA ASN A 317 3.98 -16.50 11.92
C ASN A 317 3.51 -15.35 12.84
N PRO A 318 2.57 -14.48 12.41
CA PRO A 318 2.09 -13.39 13.25
C PRO A 318 1.38 -13.85 14.53
N GLU A 319 0.81 -15.06 14.54
CA GLU A 319 0.10 -15.63 15.70
C GLU A 319 1.03 -15.95 16.87
N GLU A 320 2.32 -16.20 16.58
CA GLU A 320 3.36 -16.43 17.61
C GLU A 320 3.90 -15.11 18.19
N HIS A 321 3.57 -13.98 17.57
CA HIS A 321 4.09 -12.65 17.93
C HIS A 321 2.97 -11.60 18.02
N PRO A 322 1.98 -11.78 18.91
CA PRO A 322 0.79 -10.94 18.99
C PRO A 322 1.07 -9.45 19.20
N GLN A 323 2.07 -9.10 20.02
CA GLN A 323 2.45 -7.69 20.25
C GLN A 323 2.99 -7.02 18.98
N LEU A 324 3.80 -7.73 18.20
CA LEU A 324 4.31 -7.24 16.92
C LEU A 324 3.16 -6.99 15.94
N ALA A 325 2.15 -7.87 15.96
CA ALA A 325 1.02 -7.81 15.05
C ALA A 325 0.15 -6.56 15.31
N VAL A 326 -0.06 -6.18 16.58
CA VAL A 326 -0.72 -4.91 16.95
C VAL A 326 0.08 -3.71 16.44
N ILE A 327 1.39 -3.69 16.66
CA ILE A 327 2.25 -2.58 16.18
C ILE A 327 2.20 -2.47 14.66
N ALA A 328 2.17 -3.59 13.94
CA ALA A 328 2.05 -3.58 12.49
C ALA A 328 0.73 -2.96 12.02
N GLU A 329 -0.39 -3.28 12.68
CA GLU A 329 -1.70 -2.70 12.34
C GLU A 329 -1.73 -1.19 12.56
N ASP A 330 -1.27 -0.71 13.72
CA ASP A 330 -1.23 0.72 14.02
C ASP A 330 -0.27 1.49 13.10
N LEU A 331 0.85 0.87 12.73
CA LEU A 331 1.76 1.42 11.75
C LEU A 331 1.14 1.44 10.35
N ALA A 332 0.37 0.43 9.94
CA ALA A 332 -0.35 0.45 8.67
C ALA A 332 -1.33 1.63 8.60
N VAL A 333 -2.11 1.86 9.66
CA VAL A 333 -2.97 3.05 9.78
C VAL A 333 -2.15 4.34 9.64
N ALA A 334 -1.04 4.44 10.38
CA ALA A 334 -0.19 5.62 10.34
C ALA A 334 0.40 5.89 8.96
N LEU A 335 0.76 4.85 8.19
CA LEU A 335 1.35 4.98 6.85
C LEU A 335 0.35 5.43 5.77
N GLY A 336 -0.96 5.37 6.04
CA GLY A 336 -1.99 5.96 5.19
C GLY A 336 -2.06 5.37 3.77
N GLY A 337 -1.72 4.08 3.61
CA GLY A 337 -1.76 3.40 2.32
C GLY A 337 -0.58 3.73 1.38
N SER A 338 0.57 4.16 1.90
CA SER A 338 1.78 4.43 1.12
C SER A 338 2.54 3.13 0.82
N LEU A 339 2.44 2.60 -0.40
CA LEU A 339 3.12 1.34 -0.76
C LEU A 339 4.65 1.42 -0.64
N ILE A 340 5.26 2.55 -0.96
CA ILE A 340 6.73 2.69 -0.88
C ILE A 340 7.16 2.67 0.59
N THR A 341 6.55 3.51 1.43
CA THR A 341 6.90 3.59 2.85
C THR A 341 6.58 2.28 3.57
N ALA A 342 5.47 1.62 3.21
CA ALA A 342 5.13 0.28 3.68
C ALA A 342 6.28 -0.70 3.42
N ASN A 343 6.80 -0.77 2.19
CA ASN A 343 7.89 -1.67 1.85
C ASN A 343 9.18 -1.36 2.63
N VAL A 344 9.50 -0.08 2.83
CA VAL A 344 10.66 0.35 3.64
C VAL A 344 10.52 -0.14 5.08
N CYS A 345 9.41 0.21 5.74
CA CYS A 345 9.17 -0.19 7.13
C CYS A 345 9.12 -1.71 7.27
N ALA A 346 8.39 -2.39 6.40
CA ALA A 346 8.24 -3.84 6.41
C ALA A 346 9.57 -4.56 6.23
N ASP A 347 10.46 -4.08 5.35
CA ASP A 347 11.77 -4.70 5.20
C ASP A 347 12.64 -4.59 6.44
N MET A 348 12.63 -3.42 7.08
CA MET A 348 13.35 -3.21 8.33
C MET A 348 12.81 -4.11 9.43
N MET A 349 11.48 -4.15 9.58
CA MET A 349 10.78 -4.95 10.57
C MET A 349 11.02 -6.45 10.40
N ARG A 350 11.01 -6.93 9.16
CA ARG A 350 11.29 -8.34 8.83
C ARG A 350 12.71 -8.77 9.19
N LYS A 351 13.69 -7.86 9.07
CA LYS A 351 15.10 -8.12 9.44
C LYS A 351 15.35 -8.15 10.94
N ASN A 352 14.44 -7.57 11.74
CA ASN A 352 14.58 -7.49 13.18
C ASN A 352 13.22 -7.58 13.88
N GLN A 353 12.86 -8.78 14.35
CA GLN A 353 11.60 -9.08 15.06
C GLN A 353 11.60 -8.65 16.53
N ASN A 354 12.46 -7.71 16.93
CA ASN A 354 12.46 -7.17 18.28
C ASN A 354 11.33 -6.13 18.47
N VAL A 355 10.52 -6.30 19.51
CA VAL A 355 9.38 -5.42 19.81
C VAL A 355 9.78 -3.96 20.04
N HIS A 356 10.90 -3.69 20.71
CA HIS A 356 11.38 -2.31 20.93
C HIS A 356 11.78 -1.64 19.63
N PHE A 357 12.35 -2.40 18.70
CA PHE A 357 12.72 -1.90 17.38
C PHE A 357 11.48 -1.52 16.56
N TRP A 358 10.44 -2.36 16.56
CA TRP A 358 9.17 -2.07 15.87
C TRP A 358 8.48 -0.84 16.46
N ILE A 359 8.45 -0.71 17.79
CA ILE A 359 7.92 0.47 18.48
C ILE A 359 8.70 1.73 18.11
N SER A 360 10.02 1.65 18.02
CA SER A 360 10.87 2.77 17.62
C SER A 360 10.52 3.26 16.20
N ILE A 361 10.41 2.35 15.24
CA ILE A 361 9.98 2.67 13.86
C ILE A 361 8.61 3.35 13.88
N PHE A 362 7.65 2.78 14.59
CA PHE A 362 6.30 3.34 14.71
C PHE A 362 6.31 4.76 15.31
N LYS A 363 7.02 4.97 16.44
CA LYS A 363 7.14 6.27 17.10
C LYS A 363 7.75 7.33 16.17
N ASN A 364 8.83 6.97 15.48
CA ASN A 364 9.53 7.87 14.55
C ASN A 364 8.60 8.29 13.40
N TYR A 365 7.91 7.34 12.77
CA TYR A 365 6.99 7.67 11.68
C TYR A 365 5.78 8.48 12.16
N ARG A 366 5.21 8.14 13.31
CA ARG A 366 4.11 8.91 13.92
C ARG A 366 4.50 10.36 14.20
N ASN A 367 5.76 10.62 14.55
CA ASN A 367 6.28 11.98 14.72
C ASN A 367 6.33 12.75 13.40
N VAL A 368 6.72 12.11 12.30
CA VAL A 368 6.65 12.70 10.95
C VAL A 368 5.21 13.06 10.60
N VAL A 369 4.28 12.12 10.78
CA VAL A 369 2.85 12.35 10.54
C VAL A 369 2.34 13.55 11.34
N ARG A 370 2.61 13.60 12.65
CA ARG A 370 2.22 14.72 13.51
C ARG A 370 2.80 16.05 13.05
N LYS A 371 4.09 16.09 12.68
CA LYS A 371 4.75 17.31 12.21
C LYS A 371 4.12 17.79 10.89
N SER A 372 3.90 16.88 9.94
CA SER A 372 3.23 17.19 8.67
C SER A 372 1.81 17.74 8.90
N PHE A 373 1.02 17.15 9.79
CA PHE A 373 -0.30 17.71 10.13
C PHE A 373 -0.20 19.07 10.85
N SER A 374 0.80 19.27 11.72
CA SER A 374 0.95 20.55 12.42
C SER A 374 1.34 21.70 11.48
N VAL A 375 2.14 21.44 10.45
CA VAL A 375 2.65 22.45 9.52
C VAL A 375 1.74 22.61 8.30
N PHE A 376 1.30 21.50 7.70
CA PHE A 376 0.60 21.49 6.41
C PHE A 376 -0.85 21.02 6.50
N ARG A 377 -1.30 20.55 7.68
CA ARG A 377 -2.63 19.92 7.88
C ARG A 377 -2.91 18.75 6.94
N GLU A 378 -1.85 18.09 6.47
CA GLU A 378 -1.93 17.05 5.45
C GLU A 378 -1.02 15.87 5.81
N HIS A 379 -1.39 14.68 5.32
CA HIS A 379 -0.63 13.46 5.57
C HIS A 379 0.69 13.44 4.75
N PRO A 380 1.81 12.95 5.29
CA PRO A 380 3.09 12.86 4.56
C PRO A 380 2.98 12.24 3.16
N LYS A 381 2.23 11.15 3.02
CA LYS A 381 1.95 10.53 1.72
C LYS A 381 1.37 11.52 0.70
N ASN A 382 0.36 12.28 1.08
CA ASN A 382 -0.33 13.21 0.19
C ASN A 382 0.56 14.39 -0.17
N LEU A 383 1.39 14.85 0.77
CA LEU A 383 2.44 15.85 0.50
C LEU A 383 3.43 15.34 -0.56
N MET A 384 3.93 14.11 -0.45
CA MET A 384 4.79 13.51 -1.49
C MET A 384 4.08 13.45 -2.84
N ASP A 385 2.80 13.08 -2.85
CA ASP A 385 2.02 12.92 -4.09
C ASP A 385 1.72 14.25 -4.79
N GLN A 386 1.74 15.35 -4.02
CA GLN A 386 1.59 16.74 -4.45
C GLN A 386 2.94 17.46 -4.62
N ASP A 387 4.05 16.73 -4.63
CA ASP A 387 5.40 17.27 -4.81
C ASP A 387 5.84 18.30 -3.74
N HIS A 388 5.33 18.17 -2.50
CA HIS A 388 5.71 18.99 -1.35
C HIS A 388 6.78 18.32 -0.45
N PRO A 389 7.68 19.10 0.19
CA PRO A 389 8.70 18.58 1.09
C PRO A 389 8.13 18.01 2.39
N ILE A 390 8.85 17.05 2.98
CA ILE A 390 8.51 16.42 4.27
C ILE A 390 9.65 16.56 5.25
N ASP A 391 9.34 17.01 6.46
CA ASP A 391 10.29 17.04 7.56
C ASP A 391 10.56 15.61 8.05
N ILE A 392 11.81 15.16 7.90
CA ILE A 392 12.28 13.83 8.30
C ILE A 392 13.25 13.89 9.48
N THR A 393 13.41 15.05 10.11
CA THR A 393 14.36 15.27 11.23
C THR A 393 14.15 14.25 12.35
N ARG A 394 12.89 13.85 12.60
CA ARG A 394 12.50 12.89 13.63
C ARG A 394 12.38 11.44 13.16
N LEU A 395 12.81 11.11 11.94
CA LEU A 395 12.88 9.72 11.48
C LEU A 395 14.06 8.95 12.08
N ALA A 396 15.12 9.65 12.46
CA ALA A 396 16.28 9.05 13.06
C ALA A 396 16.15 8.87 14.57
N SER A 397 16.78 7.81 15.08
CA SER A 397 16.87 7.54 16.51
C SER A 397 17.52 8.72 17.25
N SER A 398 16.99 9.07 18.43
CA SER A 398 17.36 10.25 19.23
C SER A 398 18.80 10.27 19.77
N SER A 399 19.67 9.37 19.31
CA SER A 399 21.07 9.24 19.78
C SER A 399 22.02 10.23 19.10
N TRP A 400 21.51 11.16 18.31
CA TRP A 400 22.32 12.16 17.67
C TRP A 400 22.52 13.38 18.57
N ALA A 401 23.79 13.72 18.80
CA ALA A 401 24.21 15.09 19.05
C ALA A 401 24.03 15.91 17.76
N LEU A 402 22.80 16.03 17.27
CA LEU A 402 22.49 17.08 16.29
C LEU A 402 22.71 18.42 17.01
N PRO A 403 23.42 19.39 16.42
CA PRO A 403 23.30 20.76 16.88
C PRO A 403 21.82 21.13 16.87
N SER A 404 21.36 21.79 17.94
CA SER A 404 19.96 21.94 18.36
C SER A 404 18.98 22.54 17.33
N SER A 405 19.44 22.88 16.12
CA SER A 405 18.75 23.66 15.09
C SER A 405 18.75 23.03 13.68
N ALA A 406 19.37 21.87 13.47
CA ALA A 406 19.42 21.26 12.14
C ALA A 406 18.13 20.49 11.82
N THR A 407 17.45 20.86 10.73
CA THR A 407 16.25 20.16 10.23
C THR A 407 16.53 19.51 8.89
N PHE A 408 15.96 18.34 8.64
CA PHE A 408 16.11 17.62 7.37
C PHE A 408 14.80 17.60 6.61
N ARG A 409 14.82 18.10 5.37
CA ARG A 409 13.67 18.07 4.48
C ARG A 409 13.91 17.09 3.35
N LEU A 410 12.97 16.17 3.20
CA LEU A 410 12.91 15.22 2.10
C LEU A 410 12.09 15.83 0.97
N MET A 411 12.72 16.04 -0.18
CA MET A 411 12.06 16.43 -1.41
C MET A 411 11.54 15.18 -2.13
N PRO A 412 10.32 15.25 -2.70
CA PRO A 412 9.85 14.21 -3.60
C PRO A 412 10.79 14.08 -4.81
N PRO A 413 10.93 12.87 -5.36
CA PRO A 413 11.83 12.62 -6.47
C PRO A 413 11.31 13.35 -7.72
N HIS A 414 12.07 14.34 -8.21
CA HIS A 414 11.74 15.09 -9.42
C HIS A 414 11.85 14.24 -10.70
N THR A 415 12.55 13.11 -10.64
CA THR A 415 12.50 12.07 -11.66
C THR A 415 12.60 10.71 -10.98
N GLU A 416 11.79 9.73 -11.41
CA GLU A 416 12.17 8.34 -11.20
C GLU A 416 13.45 8.12 -12.01
N VAL A 417 14.59 8.18 -11.32
CA VAL A 417 15.91 8.11 -11.92
C VAL A 417 16.11 6.71 -12.52
N ASP A 418 16.06 6.61 -13.85
CA ASP A 418 16.85 5.61 -14.56
C ASP A 418 18.28 6.17 -14.60
N ASP A 419 19.17 5.61 -13.77
CA ASP A 419 20.62 5.78 -13.82
C ASP A 419 21.18 7.18 -14.17
N SER A 420 20.65 8.26 -13.59
CA SER A 420 21.40 9.52 -13.56
C SER A 420 22.55 9.34 -12.56
N LYS A 421 23.78 9.41 -13.08
CA LYS A 421 25.01 9.50 -12.29
C LYS A 421 25.06 10.86 -11.59
N THR A 422 24.28 11.04 -10.55
CA THR A 422 24.42 12.16 -9.63
C THR A 422 25.57 11.84 -8.67
N GLU A 423 26.57 12.74 -8.57
CA GLU A 423 27.76 12.59 -7.72
C GLU A 423 27.49 12.84 -6.23
N LEU A 424 26.21 12.94 -5.83
CA LEU A 424 25.82 13.25 -4.46
C LEU A 424 26.14 12.08 -3.50
N PRO A 425 26.43 12.37 -2.22
CA PRO A 425 26.55 11.35 -1.20
C PRO A 425 25.24 10.54 -1.08
N LYS A 426 25.38 9.22 -0.88
CA LYS A 426 24.24 8.30 -0.76
C LYS A 426 24.07 7.83 0.66
N VAL A 427 22.85 7.90 1.17
CA VAL A 427 22.45 7.43 2.50
C VAL A 427 21.29 6.44 2.34
N MET A 428 21.36 5.28 2.99
CA MET A 428 20.25 4.34 3.03
C MET A 428 19.26 4.72 4.14
N VAL A 429 17.96 4.63 3.88
CA VAL A 429 16.93 4.89 4.92
C VAL A 429 17.07 3.93 6.11
N GLY A 430 17.49 2.69 5.87
CA GLY A 430 17.77 1.73 6.95
C GLY A 430 18.83 2.24 7.92
N ASP A 431 19.94 2.78 7.41
CA ASP A 431 21.03 3.32 8.22
C ASP A 431 20.61 4.62 8.94
N LEU A 432 19.77 5.43 8.30
CA LEU A 432 19.17 6.63 8.89
C LEU A 432 18.33 6.28 10.13
N ILE A 433 17.44 5.30 10.01
CA ILE A 433 16.53 4.90 11.09
C ILE A 433 17.29 4.15 12.19
N ALA A 434 18.23 3.27 11.81
CA ALA A 434 19.13 2.58 12.75
C ALA A 434 20.08 3.53 13.50
N GLY A 435 20.20 4.79 13.04
CA GLY A 435 21.09 5.78 13.64
C GLY A 435 22.58 5.55 13.33
N SER A 436 22.89 4.67 12.37
CA SER A 436 24.24 4.35 11.93
C SER A 436 24.74 5.23 10.78
N ALA A 437 23.84 5.99 10.13
CA ALA A 437 24.21 6.90 9.04
C ALA A 437 24.87 8.20 9.55
N ILE A 438 25.94 8.62 8.86
CA ILE A 438 26.48 9.98 8.96
C ILE A 438 25.77 10.84 7.92
N LEU A 439 25.01 11.84 8.35
CA LEU A 439 24.26 12.71 7.43
C LEU A 439 25.13 13.86 6.89
N PRO A 440 25.17 14.05 5.56
CA PRO A 440 25.75 15.24 4.96
C PRO A 440 25.03 16.53 5.39
N ARG A 441 25.78 17.62 5.50
CA ARG A 441 25.22 18.98 5.71
C ARG A 441 24.69 19.61 4.43
N GLU A 442 25.07 19.07 3.28
CA GLU A 442 24.59 19.49 1.96
C GLU A 442 23.49 18.55 1.46
N GLU A 443 23.00 18.78 0.24
CA GLU A 443 22.03 17.90 -0.40
C GLU A 443 22.62 16.49 -0.58
N PHE A 444 21.81 15.46 -0.32
CA PHE A 444 22.22 14.07 -0.46
C PHE A 444 21.09 13.18 -0.99
N GLU A 445 21.48 12.05 -1.56
CA GLU A 445 20.54 11.02 -2.02
C GLU A 445 20.15 10.11 -0.86
N LEU A 446 18.86 10.12 -0.52
CA LEU A 446 18.27 9.17 0.41
C LEU A 446 17.66 8.00 -0.38
N VAL A 447 18.43 6.91 -0.49
CA VAL A 447 17.96 5.67 -1.10
C VAL A 447 16.95 5.03 -0.17
N SER A 448 15.68 5.21 -0.52
CA SER A 448 14.56 4.82 0.33
C SER A 448 14.24 3.35 0.19
N TRP A 449 14.14 2.87 -1.04
CA TRP A 449 13.80 1.48 -1.32
C TRP A 449 14.32 1.07 -2.70
N GLU A 450 14.72 -0.19 -2.82
CA GLU A 450 14.89 -0.83 -4.12
C GLU A 450 13.77 -1.85 -4.30
N SER A 451 12.94 -1.66 -5.33
CA SER A 451 11.81 -2.53 -5.60
C SER A 451 12.30 -3.93 -5.94
N ARG A 452 11.78 -4.91 -5.22
CA ARG A 452 12.03 -6.34 -5.48
C ARG A 452 11.15 -6.91 -6.57
N ILE A 453 10.09 -6.19 -6.91
CA ILE A 453 9.17 -6.55 -7.98
C ILE A 453 9.43 -5.67 -9.22
N PRO A 454 9.14 -6.18 -10.44
CA PRO A 454 9.22 -5.40 -11.67
C PRO A 454 8.48 -4.05 -11.57
N PRO A 455 9.04 -2.97 -12.14
CA PRO A 455 10.23 -2.91 -12.99
C PRO A 455 11.55 -2.73 -12.22
N TYR A 456 11.66 -3.20 -10.97
CA TYR A 456 12.88 -3.16 -10.14
C TYR A 456 13.47 -1.75 -9.95
N LYS A 457 12.57 -0.77 -9.79
CA LYS A 457 12.99 0.63 -9.64
C LYS A 457 13.60 0.90 -8.28
N ARG A 458 14.63 1.74 -8.29
CA ARG A 458 15.17 2.38 -7.10
C ARG A 458 14.42 3.68 -6.81
N PHE A 459 13.91 3.80 -5.59
CA PHE A 459 13.26 5.00 -5.08
C PHE A 459 14.28 5.81 -4.29
N VAL A 460 14.86 6.80 -4.95
CA VAL A 460 15.81 7.76 -4.36
C VAL A 460 15.08 9.08 -4.16
N ASN A 461 15.13 9.61 -2.95
CA ASN A 461 14.64 10.96 -2.64
C ASN A 461 15.84 11.87 -2.39
N PHE A 462 15.69 13.17 -2.64
CA PHE A 462 16.72 14.15 -2.28
C PHE A 462 16.42 14.71 -0.90
N ALA A 463 17.42 14.72 -0.03
CA ALA A 463 17.30 15.28 1.30
C ALA A 463 18.27 16.46 1.46
N THR A 464 17.79 17.52 2.09
CA THR A 464 18.58 18.72 2.37
C THR A 464 18.59 18.99 3.87
N CYS A 465 19.76 19.32 4.39
CA CYS A 465 19.91 19.90 5.72
C CYS A 465 19.55 21.40 5.64
N CYS A 466 18.66 21.86 6.50
CA CYS A 466 18.33 23.26 6.66
C CYS A 466 18.72 23.67 8.09
N ASP A 467 19.58 24.68 8.20
CA ASP A 467 19.75 25.40 9.46
C ASP A 467 18.50 26.25 9.70
N GLU A 468 17.93 26.23 10.91
CA GLU A 468 16.81 27.12 11.25
C GLU A 468 17.22 28.60 11.05
N GLU A 469 16.70 29.26 10.01
CA GLU A 469 16.47 30.70 10.11
C GLU A 469 15.29 30.92 11.06
N PRO A 470 15.40 31.82 12.06
CA PRO A 470 14.30 32.09 12.96
C PRO A 470 13.14 32.65 12.14
N ILE A 471 11.99 31.98 12.22
CA ILE A 471 10.74 32.41 11.59
C ILE A 471 10.35 33.75 12.22
N SER A 472 10.78 34.85 11.63
CA SER A 472 10.18 36.15 11.89
C SER A 472 8.77 36.11 11.31
N GLN A 473 7.80 36.22 12.20
CA GLN A 473 6.41 36.50 11.84
C GLN A 473 6.35 37.72 10.90
N HIS A 474 5.40 37.66 9.96
CA HIS A 474 5.05 38.63 8.92
C HIS A 474 5.71 38.44 7.56
N HIS A 475 4.97 37.81 6.64
CA HIS A 475 4.76 38.44 5.34
C HIS A 475 3.30 38.29 4.91
N THR A 476 2.55 39.34 5.24
CA THR A 476 1.43 39.82 4.45
C THR A 476 1.87 40.10 3.02
N ALA A 477 0.95 39.90 2.08
CA ALA A 477 1.11 40.17 0.67
C ALA A 477 1.75 41.54 0.37
N SER A 478 2.68 41.59 -0.58
CA SER A 478 2.93 42.81 -1.34
C SER A 478 3.46 42.50 -2.74
N ALA A 479 2.81 43.13 -3.70
CA ALA A 479 3.00 43.01 -5.11
C ALA A 479 4.26 43.74 -5.62
N GLY A 480 4.83 43.20 -6.71
CA GLY A 480 5.44 43.94 -7.80
C GLY A 480 6.69 44.78 -7.51
N LYS A 481 7.83 44.35 -8.07
CA LYS A 481 8.80 45.32 -8.62
C LYS A 481 9.55 44.76 -9.84
N LYS A 482 9.35 45.48 -10.95
CA LYS A 482 9.96 45.32 -12.27
C LYS A 482 11.49 45.25 -12.17
N ARG A 483 12.09 44.28 -12.88
CA ARG A 483 13.51 44.28 -13.27
C ARG A 483 13.77 45.49 -14.18
N LYS A 484 14.65 46.41 -13.75
CA LYS A 484 15.31 47.37 -14.62
C LYS A 484 16.51 46.68 -15.28
N ARG A 485 16.57 46.77 -16.61
CA ARG A 485 17.77 46.53 -17.42
C ARG A 485 18.85 47.55 -17.04
N LEU A 486 20.10 47.12 -17.02
CA LEU A 486 21.27 47.99 -17.05
C LEU A 486 22.14 47.52 -18.20
N ASP A 487 22.14 48.33 -19.26
CA ASP A 487 23.18 48.36 -20.28
C ASP A 487 24.41 49.05 -19.68
N LYS A 488 25.58 48.40 -19.78
CA LYS A 488 26.83 48.98 -20.31
C LYS A 488 27.90 47.92 -20.39
#